data_AF-A0A1Q6X8M7-F1
#
_entry.id   AF-A0A1Q6X8M7-F1
#
_cell.length_a   1.000
_cell.length_b   1.000
_cell.length_c   1.000
_cell.angle_alpha   90.00
_cell.angle_beta   90.00
_cell.angle_gamma   90.00
#
_symmetry.space_group_name_H-M   'P 1'
#
loop_
_entity.id
_entity.type
_entity.pdbx_description
1 polymer ?
#
loop_
_entity_poly.entity_id
_entity_poly.type
_entity_poly.pdbx_seq_one_letter_code
_entity_poly.pdbx_strand_id
1 'polypeptide(L)'
;MTPGEWFEKLVAVQARLRAANGCPWDREQTHRSLRTYLIEEAYEVLEALESGNDAKFAEEMGDLLLQIVFHSQIAREEGRFTVADVIREIHDKMIRRHPHVFGETRAKDSAEVLRNWEQIKAEERRISSGKGGAKLPKEVSLLDGVSRALPATLEGFQLTRKASRIGFDWEDASGVFEKMEEETAELKKALKEANHLKTEEELGDLLFAAVNLSRFLKVDPEIALKKANAKFERRFRAMERRARESGREFKDRTREEMESLWDAAKKSEAKARLPEMSGAQTKR
;
A
#
# COMPACT_ATOMS: atom_id res chain seq x y z
N MET A 1 -12.62 -25.38 -18.42
CA MET A 1 -12.02 -24.19 -19.02
C MET A 1 -10.69 -23.90 -18.34
N THR A 2 -9.66 -23.55 -19.08
CA THR A 2 -8.35 -23.15 -18.53
C THR A 2 -8.42 -21.73 -17.97
N PRO A 3 -7.46 -21.33 -17.11
CA PRO A 3 -7.34 -19.93 -16.68
C PRO A 3 -7.21 -18.95 -17.85
N GLY A 4 -6.51 -19.34 -18.92
CA GLY A 4 -6.38 -18.55 -20.14
C GLY A 4 -7.73 -18.30 -20.83
N GLU A 5 -8.55 -19.35 -20.99
CA GLU A 5 -9.88 -19.22 -21.59
C GLU A 5 -10.81 -18.31 -20.77
N TRP A 6 -10.73 -18.35 -19.45
CA TRP A 6 -11.51 -17.43 -18.59
C TRP A 6 -11.03 -15.99 -18.73
N PHE A 7 -9.72 -15.78 -18.79
CA PHE A 7 -9.16 -14.45 -18.98
C PHE A 7 -9.54 -13.84 -20.34
N GLU A 8 -9.49 -14.64 -21.41
CA GLU A 8 -9.96 -14.21 -22.74
C GLU A 8 -11.43 -13.79 -22.73
N LYS A 9 -12.29 -14.53 -22.02
CA LYS A 9 -13.69 -14.14 -21.86
C LYS A 9 -13.85 -12.82 -21.10
N LEU A 10 -13.07 -12.60 -20.04
CA LEU A 10 -13.09 -11.31 -19.31
C LEU A 10 -12.71 -10.14 -20.23
N VAL A 11 -11.64 -10.30 -21.01
CA VAL A 11 -11.21 -9.31 -22.01
C VAL A 11 -12.30 -9.05 -23.05
N ALA A 12 -12.96 -10.10 -23.53
CA ALA A 12 -14.06 -9.99 -24.48
C ALA A 12 -15.28 -9.28 -23.89
N VAL A 13 -15.62 -9.54 -22.63
CA VAL A 13 -16.69 -8.84 -21.90
C VAL A 13 -16.37 -7.35 -21.81
N GLN A 14 -15.16 -6.98 -21.39
CA GLN A 14 -14.78 -5.57 -21.28
C GLN A 14 -14.82 -4.85 -22.63
N ALA A 15 -14.35 -5.51 -23.69
CA ALA A 15 -14.44 -4.98 -25.05
C ALA A 15 -15.90 -4.77 -25.49
N ARG A 16 -16.81 -5.69 -25.13
CA ARG A 16 -18.24 -5.59 -25.45
C ARG A 16 -18.92 -4.46 -24.68
N LEU A 17 -18.56 -4.27 -23.41
CA LEU A 17 -19.06 -3.19 -22.55
C LEU A 17 -18.67 -1.82 -23.10
N ARG A 18 -17.47 -1.68 -23.67
CA ARG A 18 -17.00 -0.42 -24.26
C ARG A 18 -17.29 -0.23 -25.76
N ALA A 19 -17.91 -1.21 -26.42
CA ALA A 19 -18.32 -1.07 -27.82
C ALA A 19 -19.36 0.04 -28.01
N ALA A 20 -19.60 0.50 -29.25
CA ALA A 20 -20.53 1.60 -29.53
C ALA A 20 -21.96 1.36 -28.99
N ASN A 21 -22.42 0.11 -28.98
CA ASN A 21 -23.69 -0.36 -28.41
C ASN A 21 -23.50 -1.07 -27.06
N GLY A 22 -22.44 -0.71 -26.33
CA GLY A 22 -22.12 -1.21 -25.00
C GLY A 22 -22.74 -0.36 -23.89
N CYS A 23 -22.23 -0.51 -22.67
CA CYS A 23 -22.65 0.25 -21.51
C CYS A 23 -22.20 1.72 -21.65
N PRO A 24 -23.10 2.71 -21.51
CA PRO A 24 -22.73 4.12 -21.57
C PRO A 24 -21.62 4.45 -20.58
N TRP A 25 -21.79 4.10 -19.29
CA TRP A 25 -20.82 4.40 -18.24
C TRP A 25 -19.44 3.87 -18.55
N ASP A 26 -19.33 2.61 -19.00
CA ASP A 26 -18.05 2.00 -19.34
C ASP A 26 -17.36 2.75 -20.47
N ARG A 27 -18.09 3.20 -21.49
CA ARG A 27 -17.53 3.91 -22.66
C ARG A 27 -16.94 5.27 -22.30
N GLU A 28 -17.56 5.99 -21.36
CA GLU A 28 -17.11 7.35 -20.99
C GLU A 28 -15.86 7.33 -20.10
N GLN A 29 -15.51 6.16 -19.54
CA GLN A 29 -14.34 6.04 -18.69
C GLN A 29 -13.03 6.29 -19.46
N THR A 30 -12.10 6.93 -18.76
CA THR A 30 -10.74 7.21 -19.19
C THR A 30 -9.77 6.69 -18.13
N HIS A 31 -8.47 6.62 -18.45
CA HIS A 31 -7.45 6.31 -17.43
C HIS A 31 -7.51 7.23 -16.21
N ARG A 32 -7.90 8.50 -16.41
CA ARG A 32 -7.95 9.48 -15.33
C ARG A 32 -9.18 9.30 -14.45
N SER A 33 -10.33 8.91 -15.00
CA SER A 33 -11.52 8.64 -14.19
C SER A 33 -11.39 7.35 -13.40
N LEU A 34 -10.70 6.34 -13.95
CA LEU A 34 -10.51 5.03 -13.30
C LEU A 34 -9.46 5.01 -12.18
N ARG A 35 -8.62 6.04 -12.06
CA ARG A 35 -7.53 6.07 -11.07
C ARG A 35 -8.00 5.88 -9.62
N THR A 36 -9.17 6.41 -9.27
CA THR A 36 -9.72 6.32 -7.91
C THR A 36 -10.16 4.89 -7.63
N TYR A 37 -10.90 4.30 -8.57
CA TYR A 37 -11.33 2.90 -8.48
C TYR A 37 -10.14 1.95 -8.34
N LEU A 38 -9.07 2.11 -9.12
CA LEU A 38 -7.86 1.29 -8.96
C LEU A 38 -7.26 1.35 -7.55
N ILE A 39 -7.32 2.50 -6.88
CA ILE A 39 -6.85 2.65 -5.50
C ILE A 39 -7.85 2.00 -4.54
N GLU A 40 -9.15 2.19 -4.75
CA GLU A 40 -10.22 1.57 -3.97
C GLU A 40 -10.11 0.05 -4.00
N GLU A 41 -10.07 -0.58 -5.19
CA GLU A 41 -9.95 -2.04 -5.34
C GLU A 41 -8.69 -2.58 -4.65
N ALA A 42 -7.56 -1.87 -4.77
CA ALA A 42 -6.32 -2.27 -4.11
C ALA A 42 -6.45 -2.28 -2.59
N TYR A 43 -7.26 -1.37 -2.04
CA TYR A 43 -7.52 -1.30 -0.61
C TYR A 43 -8.62 -2.26 -0.15
N GLU A 44 -9.61 -2.57 -0.98
CA GLU A 44 -10.62 -3.59 -0.71
C GLU A 44 -9.99 -4.98 -0.70
N VAL A 45 -9.07 -5.28 -1.62
CA VAL A 45 -8.22 -6.49 -1.59
C VAL A 45 -7.50 -6.63 -0.25
N LEU A 46 -6.90 -5.54 0.25
CA LEU A 46 -6.19 -5.53 1.54
C LEU A 46 -7.14 -5.74 2.72
N GLU A 47 -8.33 -5.17 2.68
CA GLU A 47 -9.36 -5.38 3.71
C GLU A 47 -9.84 -6.84 3.71
N ALA A 48 -10.16 -7.39 2.54
CA ALA A 48 -10.60 -8.76 2.38
C ALA A 48 -9.53 -9.77 2.86
N LEU A 49 -8.26 -9.52 2.56
CA LEU A 49 -7.13 -10.31 3.06
C LEU A 49 -7.10 -10.36 4.60
N GLU A 50 -7.29 -9.23 5.27
CA GLU A 50 -7.27 -9.15 6.74
C GLU A 50 -8.51 -9.75 7.38
N SER A 51 -9.61 -9.90 6.64
CA SER A 51 -10.84 -10.52 7.13
C SER A 51 -10.76 -12.05 7.26
N GLY A 52 -9.81 -12.69 6.57
CA GLY A 52 -9.72 -14.15 6.47
C GLY A 52 -10.84 -14.81 5.65
N ASN A 53 -11.67 -14.03 4.96
CA ASN A 53 -12.72 -14.52 4.09
C ASN A 53 -12.19 -14.74 2.66
N ASP A 54 -11.81 -15.97 2.35
CA ASP A 54 -11.25 -16.34 1.04
C ASP A 54 -12.19 -16.03 -0.14
N ALA A 55 -13.51 -16.13 0.06
CA ALA A 55 -14.47 -15.83 -1.01
C ALA A 55 -14.48 -14.34 -1.34
N LYS A 56 -14.50 -13.48 -0.32
CA LYS A 56 -14.41 -12.03 -0.52
C LYS A 56 -13.04 -11.65 -1.07
N PHE A 57 -11.96 -12.26 -0.58
CA PHE A 57 -10.63 -11.99 -1.12
C PHE A 57 -10.51 -12.35 -2.61
N ALA A 58 -11.10 -13.47 -3.04
CA ALA A 58 -11.13 -13.85 -4.45
C ALA A 58 -11.97 -12.88 -5.32
N GLU A 59 -13.07 -12.36 -4.79
CA GLU A 59 -13.92 -11.34 -5.41
C GLU A 59 -13.11 -10.05 -5.66
N GLU A 60 -12.51 -9.48 -4.62
CA GLU A 60 -11.72 -8.24 -4.72
C GLU A 60 -10.49 -8.39 -5.63
N MET A 61 -9.84 -9.56 -5.60
CA MET A 61 -8.74 -9.86 -6.53
C MET A 61 -9.20 -9.88 -7.99
N GLY A 62 -10.47 -10.26 -8.23
CA GLY A 62 -11.12 -10.19 -9.52
C GLY A 62 -11.41 -8.75 -9.95
N ASP A 63 -11.86 -7.89 -9.05
CA ASP A 63 -12.15 -6.48 -9.34
C ASP A 63 -10.86 -5.69 -9.60
N LEU A 64 -9.79 -5.96 -8.85
CA LEU A 64 -8.47 -5.43 -9.17
C LEU A 64 -7.95 -5.92 -10.54
N LEU A 65 -8.20 -7.18 -10.91
CA LEU A 65 -7.87 -7.70 -12.24
C LEU A 65 -8.69 -7.00 -13.34
N LEU A 66 -9.96 -6.71 -13.09
CA LEU A 66 -10.83 -5.97 -13.99
C LEU A 66 -10.23 -4.59 -14.30
N GLN A 67 -9.69 -3.88 -13.30
CA GLN A 67 -9.02 -2.60 -13.54
C GLN A 67 -7.86 -2.72 -14.54
N ILE A 68 -7.04 -3.78 -14.44
CA ILE A 68 -5.93 -4.02 -15.40
C ILE A 68 -6.48 -4.26 -16.82
N VAL A 69 -7.54 -5.05 -16.95
CA VAL A 69 -8.20 -5.31 -18.23
C VAL A 69 -8.85 -4.04 -18.80
N PHE A 70 -9.50 -3.23 -17.97
CA PHE A 70 -10.16 -1.98 -18.35
C PHE A 70 -9.16 -0.96 -18.88
N HIS A 71 -8.08 -0.70 -18.15
CA HIS A 71 -7.01 0.18 -18.63
C HIS A 71 -6.40 -0.35 -19.93
N SER A 72 -6.16 -1.66 -20.04
CA SER A 72 -5.63 -2.26 -21.27
C SER A 72 -6.58 -2.13 -22.47
N GLN A 73 -7.90 -2.19 -22.23
CA GLN A 73 -8.91 -1.99 -23.25
C GLN A 73 -8.92 -0.55 -23.77
N ILE A 74 -8.86 0.45 -22.88
CA ILE A 74 -8.74 1.87 -23.26
C ILE A 74 -7.46 2.11 -24.07
N ALA A 75 -6.32 1.56 -23.62
CA ALA A 75 -5.05 1.71 -24.33
C ALA A 75 -5.07 1.08 -25.72
N ARG A 76 -5.80 -0.03 -25.89
CA ARG A 76 -5.98 -0.68 -27.21
C ARG A 76 -6.82 0.18 -28.13
N GLU A 77 -7.91 0.76 -27.64
CA GLU A 77 -8.78 1.68 -28.41
C GLU A 77 -8.00 2.90 -28.92
N GLU A 78 -7.00 3.36 -28.17
CA GLU A 78 -6.11 4.45 -28.54
C GLU A 78 -4.88 4.01 -29.35
N GLY A 79 -4.76 2.73 -29.72
CA GLY A 79 -3.65 2.21 -30.51
C GLY A 79 -2.29 2.21 -29.80
N ARG A 80 -2.27 2.20 -28.45
CA ARG A 80 -1.05 2.28 -27.64
C ARG A 80 -0.47 0.91 -27.27
N PHE A 81 -1.22 0.12 -26.51
CA PHE A 81 -0.82 -1.22 -26.08
C PHE A 81 -2.06 -2.07 -25.76
N THR A 82 -1.86 -3.38 -25.66
CA THR A 82 -2.91 -4.35 -25.35
C THR A 82 -2.66 -5.06 -24.02
N VAL A 83 -3.66 -5.78 -23.52
CA VAL A 83 -3.50 -6.63 -22.34
C VAL A 83 -2.46 -7.74 -22.55
N ALA A 84 -2.28 -8.22 -23.79
CA ALA A 84 -1.25 -9.18 -24.13
C ALA A 84 0.16 -8.58 -23.98
N ASP A 85 0.34 -7.30 -24.32
CA ASP A 85 1.61 -6.59 -24.10
C ASP A 85 1.91 -6.45 -22.62
N VAL A 86 0.90 -6.13 -21.80
CA VAL A 86 1.03 -6.04 -20.33
C VAL A 86 1.47 -7.39 -19.74
N ILE A 87 0.81 -8.48 -20.15
CA ILE A 87 1.13 -9.84 -19.69
C ILE A 87 2.52 -10.27 -20.13
N ARG A 88 2.88 -10.05 -21.40
CA ARG A 88 4.22 -10.36 -21.91
C ARG A 88 5.30 -9.60 -21.14
N GLU A 89 5.09 -8.29 -20.91
CA GLU A 89 6.04 -7.45 -20.19
C GLU A 89 6.29 -7.94 -18.75
N ILE A 90 5.24 -8.35 -18.01
CA ILE A 90 5.44 -8.90 -16.67
C ILE A 90 6.02 -10.32 -16.72
N HIS A 91 5.58 -11.16 -17.65
CA HIS A 91 6.10 -12.52 -17.84
C HIS A 91 7.61 -12.52 -18.09
N ASP A 92 8.07 -11.79 -19.12
CA ASP A 92 9.48 -11.75 -19.51
C ASP A 92 10.34 -11.12 -18.41
N LYS A 93 9.80 -10.09 -17.73
CA LYS A 93 10.43 -9.47 -16.56
C LYS A 93 10.59 -10.45 -15.41
N MET A 94 9.58 -11.27 -15.12
CA MET A 94 9.66 -12.25 -14.04
C MET A 94 10.66 -13.36 -14.38
N ILE A 95 10.69 -13.87 -15.62
CA ILE A 95 11.72 -14.83 -16.04
C ILE A 95 13.12 -14.24 -15.87
N ARG A 96 13.34 -13.05 -16.44
CA ARG A 96 14.66 -12.39 -16.44
C ARG A 96 15.15 -12.04 -15.03
N ARG A 97 14.24 -11.70 -14.11
CA ARG A 97 14.57 -11.35 -12.72
C ARG A 97 14.71 -12.56 -11.79
N HIS A 98 14.41 -13.77 -12.27
CA HIS A 98 14.58 -15.02 -11.52
C HIS A 98 15.53 -15.99 -12.24
N PRO A 99 16.79 -15.59 -12.53
CA PRO A 99 17.74 -16.48 -13.19
C PRO A 99 18.13 -17.69 -12.32
N HIS A 100 17.78 -17.67 -11.03
CA HIS A 100 17.94 -18.79 -10.12
C HIS A 100 16.84 -19.85 -10.23
N VAL A 101 15.72 -19.52 -10.90
CA VAL A 101 14.64 -20.46 -11.21
C VAL A 101 14.68 -20.85 -12.69
N PHE A 102 14.88 -19.88 -13.58
CA PHE A 102 14.75 -20.05 -15.03
C PHE A 102 16.08 -20.00 -15.81
N GLY A 103 17.21 -19.86 -15.11
CA GLY A 103 18.53 -19.78 -15.72
C GLY A 103 19.56 -20.63 -14.96
N GLU A 104 20.83 -20.26 -15.09
CA GLU A 104 21.95 -21.04 -14.53
C GLU A 104 22.46 -20.50 -13.18
N THR A 105 21.98 -19.33 -12.75
CA THR A 105 22.39 -18.75 -11.47
C THR A 105 21.90 -19.64 -10.34
N ARG A 106 22.65 -19.75 -9.24
CA ARG A 106 22.14 -20.38 -8.01
C ARG A 106 22.02 -19.32 -6.93
N ALA A 107 20.97 -19.41 -6.14
CA ALA A 107 20.80 -18.63 -4.93
C ALA A 107 20.55 -19.60 -3.78
N LYS A 108 21.31 -19.45 -2.69
CA LYS A 108 21.29 -20.34 -1.53
C LYS A 108 20.17 -19.99 -0.56
N ASP A 109 19.79 -18.71 -0.50
CA ASP A 109 18.77 -18.20 0.41
C ASP A 109 18.03 -16.98 -0.19
N SER A 110 16.98 -16.55 0.51
CA SER A 110 16.16 -15.40 0.12
C SER A 110 16.94 -14.08 0.12
N ALA A 111 17.97 -13.95 0.96
CA ALA A 111 18.79 -12.75 1.01
C ALA A 111 19.66 -12.61 -0.25
N GLU A 112 20.20 -13.72 -0.75
CA GLU A 112 20.93 -13.78 -2.02
C GLU A 112 20.01 -13.52 -3.21
N VAL A 113 18.80 -14.07 -3.20
CA VAL A 113 17.77 -13.76 -4.21
C VAL A 113 17.48 -12.25 -4.26
N LEU A 114 17.27 -11.62 -3.10
CA LEU A 114 16.99 -10.18 -3.01
C LEU A 114 18.15 -9.32 -3.51
N ARG A 115 19.41 -9.69 -3.19
CA ARG A 115 20.60 -8.99 -3.70
C ARG A 115 20.68 -9.08 -5.23
N ASN A 116 20.53 -10.28 -5.79
CA ASN A 116 20.56 -10.50 -7.23
C ASN A 116 19.43 -9.73 -7.93
N TRP A 117 18.23 -9.73 -7.33
CA TRP A 117 17.08 -9.00 -7.86
C TRP A 117 17.31 -7.49 -7.94
N GLU A 118 17.90 -6.90 -6.90
CA GLU A 118 18.21 -5.47 -6.88
C GLU A 118 19.33 -5.10 -7.87
N GLN A 119 20.34 -5.97 -8.07
CA GLN A 119 21.36 -5.79 -9.11
C GLN A 119 20.76 -5.79 -10.51
N ILE A 120 19.90 -6.77 -10.82
CA ILE A 120 19.22 -6.86 -12.12
C ILE A 120 18.35 -5.62 -12.36
N LYS A 121 17.62 -5.14 -11.35
CA LYS A 121 16.84 -3.89 -11.44
C LYS A 121 17.71 -2.66 -11.71
N ALA A 122 18.89 -2.58 -11.10
CA ALA A 122 19.80 -1.45 -11.30
C ALA A 122 20.32 -1.42 -12.75
N GLU A 123 20.66 -2.59 -13.30
CA GLU A 123 21.12 -2.72 -14.68
C GLU A 123 20.03 -2.41 -15.71
N GLU A 124 18.79 -2.88 -15.48
CA GLU A 124 17.63 -2.54 -16.31
C GLU A 124 17.40 -1.03 -16.41
N ARG A 125 17.54 -0.30 -15.30
CA ARG A 125 17.39 1.16 -15.28
C ARG A 125 18.45 1.81 -16.15
N ARG A 126 19.71 1.42 -16.03
CA ARG A 126 20.81 1.94 -16.87
C ARG A 126 20.53 1.75 -18.36
N ILE A 127 20.09 0.55 -18.74
CA ILE A 127 19.76 0.23 -20.15
C ILE A 127 18.56 1.05 -20.64
N SER A 128 17.53 1.24 -19.81
CA SER A 128 16.32 1.99 -20.17
C SER A 128 16.59 3.50 -20.31
N SER A 129 17.47 4.06 -19.48
CA SER A 129 17.93 5.45 -19.55
C SER A 129 18.72 5.76 -20.84
N GLY A 130 19.29 4.75 -21.51
CA GLY A 130 20.07 4.92 -22.74
C GLY A 130 19.25 4.89 -24.05
N LYS A 131 17.95 4.61 -24.00
CA LYS A 131 17.10 4.43 -25.21
C LYS A 131 16.28 5.66 -25.61
N GLY A 132 16.36 6.77 -24.87
CA GLY A 132 15.73 8.06 -25.21
C GLY A 132 16.76 9.06 -25.70
N GLY A 133 16.71 9.43 -26.99
CA GLY A 133 17.65 10.36 -27.61
C GLY A 133 17.81 11.69 -26.86
N ALA A 134 19.07 12.13 -26.79
CA ALA A 134 19.53 13.50 -26.52
C ALA A 134 18.69 14.34 -25.55
N LYS A 135 18.76 14.03 -24.25
CA LYS A 135 18.73 15.06 -23.21
C LYS A 135 19.95 14.85 -22.31
N LEU A 136 20.64 15.95 -21.99
CA LEU A 136 21.73 16.02 -21.02
C LEU A 136 21.42 15.12 -19.81
N PRO A 137 22.41 14.43 -19.23
CA PRO A 137 22.15 13.54 -18.10
C PRO A 137 21.51 14.37 -17.01
N LYS A 138 20.19 14.19 -16.83
CA LYS A 138 19.54 14.61 -15.60
C LYS A 138 20.32 13.88 -14.51
N GLU A 139 20.92 14.61 -13.57
CA GLU A 139 21.61 13.99 -12.44
C GLU A 139 20.68 12.92 -11.88
N VAL A 140 21.08 11.65 -12.01
CA VAL A 140 20.27 10.52 -11.57
C VAL A 140 20.26 10.62 -10.06
N SER A 141 19.15 11.09 -9.50
CA SER A 141 19.01 11.19 -8.06
C SER A 141 19.01 9.78 -7.49
N LEU A 142 19.65 9.58 -6.34
CA LEU A 142 19.59 8.32 -5.61
C LEU A 142 18.16 7.95 -5.20
N LEU A 143 17.26 8.94 -5.20
CA LEU A 143 15.83 8.77 -4.91
C LEU A 143 15.00 8.44 -6.17
N ASP A 144 15.57 8.51 -7.38
CA ASP A 144 14.86 8.29 -8.64
C ASP A 144 14.13 6.94 -8.68
N GLY A 145 12.85 6.98 -9.05
CA GLY A 145 11.94 5.83 -9.07
C GLY A 145 11.13 5.62 -7.80
N VAL A 146 11.09 6.59 -6.86
CA VAL A 146 9.95 6.69 -5.92
C VAL A 146 8.86 7.48 -6.64
N SER A 147 7.67 6.90 -6.75
CA SER A 147 6.55 7.56 -7.43
C SER A 147 5.88 8.54 -6.46
N ARG A 148 5.74 9.81 -6.88
CA ARG A 148 4.95 10.83 -6.17
C ARG A 148 3.44 10.55 -6.18
N ALA A 149 2.99 9.52 -6.88
CA ALA A 149 1.59 9.10 -6.90
C ALA A 149 1.26 8.14 -5.73
N LEU A 150 2.24 7.75 -4.92
CA LEU A 150 2.02 6.90 -3.75
C LEU A 150 1.41 7.71 -2.61
N PRO A 151 0.66 7.07 -1.69
CA PRO A 151 0.33 7.67 -0.41
C PRO A 151 1.61 8.12 0.33
N ALA A 152 1.53 9.24 1.05
CA ALA A 152 2.70 9.89 1.66
C ALA A 152 3.50 8.96 2.59
N THR A 153 2.82 8.07 3.33
CA THR A 153 3.40 7.03 4.18
C THR A 153 4.26 6.05 3.39
N LEU A 154 3.76 5.56 2.25
CA LEU A 154 4.46 4.63 1.37
C LEU A 154 5.56 5.31 0.55
N GLU A 155 5.35 6.56 0.13
CA GLU A 155 6.38 7.40 -0.45
C GLU A 155 7.55 7.58 0.51
N GLY A 156 7.28 8.05 1.74
CA GLY A 156 8.29 8.19 2.79
C GLY A 156 9.01 6.88 3.12
N PHE A 157 8.28 5.76 3.15
CA PHE A 157 8.86 4.44 3.36
C PHE A 157 9.83 4.03 2.25
N GLN A 158 9.50 4.32 0.99
CA GLN A 158 10.41 4.06 -0.13
C GLN A 158 11.62 5.00 -0.14
N LEU A 159 11.43 6.27 0.20
CA LEU A 159 12.52 7.25 0.33
C LEU A 159 13.54 6.80 1.38
N THR A 160 13.06 6.48 2.59
CA THR A 160 13.92 6.03 3.70
C THR A 160 14.63 4.72 3.39
N ARG A 161 13.95 3.75 2.74
CA ARG A 161 14.60 2.50 2.27
C ARG A 161 15.66 2.72 1.21
N LYS A 162 15.56 3.78 0.40
CA LYS A 162 16.60 4.10 -0.59
C LYS A 162 17.78 4.81 0.05
N ALA A 163 17.52 5.76 0.94
CA ALA A 163 18.55 6.47 1.67
C ALA A 163 19.39 5.50 2.52
N SER A 164 18.78 4.53 3.20
CA SER A 164 19.51 3.56 4.00
C SER A 164 20.46 2.67 3.19
N ARG A 165 20.11 2.33 1.94
CA ARG A 165 20.92 1.45 1.08
C ARG A 165 22.30 2.04 0.73
N ILE A 166 22.45 3.36 0.81
CA ILE A 166 23.72 4.04 0.57
C ILE A 166 24.47 4.39 1.86
N GLY A 167 24.00 3.88 3.00
CA GLY A 167 24.60 4.15 4.32
C GLY A 167 24.12 5.44 4.97
N PHE A 168 23.13 6.15 4.40
CA PHE A 168 22.44 7.23 5.10
C PHE A 168 21.35 6.62 5.98
N ASP A 169 21.77 6.09 7.13
CA ASP A 169 20.91 5.40 8.08
C ASP A 169 21.39 5.60 9.53
N TRP A 170 20.49 5.37 10.48
CA TRP A 170 20.82 5.29 11.90
C TRP A 170 21.40 3.91 12.21
N GLU A 171 22.22 3.80 13.27
CA GLU A 171 22.81 2.52 13.69
C GLU A 171 21.75 1.51 14.12
N ASP A 172 20.71 1.98 14.83
CA ASP A 172 19.58 1.17 15.24
C ASP A 172 18.31 2.02 15.46
N ALA A 173 17.25 1.37 15.96
CA ALA A 173 15.96 2.02 16.20
C ALA A 173 16.01 3.10 17.30
N SER A 174 16.99 3.07 18.22
CA SER A 174 17.10 4.06 19.30
C SER A 174 17.35 5.46 18.76
N GLY A 175 18.24 5.60 17.78
CA GLY A 175 18.49 6.89 17.12
C GLY A 175 17.26 7.46 16.39
N VAL A 176 16.33 6.60 15.95
CA VAL A 176 15.06 7.06 15.39
C VAL A 176 14.11 7.54 16.48
N PHE A 177 14.07 6.88 17.63
CA PHE A 177 13.29 7.35 18.79
C PHE A 177 13.80 8.69 19.31
N GLU A 178 15.12 8.87 19.40
CA GLU A 178 15.73 10.17 19.75
C GLU A 178 15.30 11.25 18.77
N LYS A 179 15.32 10.97 17.45
CA LYS A 179 14.83 11.91 16.46
C LYS A 179 13.34 12.21 16.63
N MET A 180 12.49 11.21 16.92
CA MET A 180 11.08 11.46 17.21
C MET A 180 10.86 12.34 18.47
N GLU A 181 11.70 12.20 19.49
CA GLU A 181 11.67 13.06 20.68
C GLU A 181 12.06 14.51 20.34
N GLU A 182 13.08 14.69 19.50
CA GLU A 182 13.50 15.98 18.94
C GLU A 182 12.34 16.63 18.17
N GLU A 183 11.78 15.97 17.16
CA GLU A 183 10.65 16.50 16.36
C GLU A 183 9.43 16.83 17.23
N THR A 184 9.17 16.01 18.27
CA THR A 184 8.10 16.28 19.24
C THR A 184 8.37 17.55 20.04
N ALA A 185 9.62 17.82 20.40
CA ALA A 185 10.01 19.04 21.11
C ALA A 185 9.91 20.28 20.22
N GLU A 186 10.31 20.18 18.95
CA GLU A 186 10.20 21.25 17.95
C GLU A 186 8.74 21.58 17.65
N LEU A 187 7.88 20.57 17.45
CA LEU A 187 6.44 20.75 17.28
C LEU A 187 5.81 21.46 18.48
N LYS A 188 6.17 21.06 19.72
CA LYS A 188 5.68 21.73 20.95
C LYS A 188 6.11 23.19 21.01
N LYS A 189 7.31 23.51 20.54
CA LYS A 189 7.82 24.90 20.48
C LYS A 189 7.03 25.71 19.44
N ALA A 190 6.87 25.20 18.23
CA ALA A 190 6.12 25.84 17.15
C ALA A 190 4.67 26.17 17.56
N LEU A 191 4.02 25.25 18.29
CA LEU A 191 2.68 25.46 18.86
C LEU A 191 2.63 26.62 19.87
N LYS A 192 3.63 26.75 20.74
CA LYS A 192 3.71 27.85 21.72
C LYS A 192 3.91 29.20 21.05
N GLU A 193 4.63 29.21 19.93
CA GLU A 193 4.89 30.41 19.13
C GLU A 193 3.73 30.77 18.18
N ALA A 194 2.66 29.95 18.16
CA ALA A 194 1.50 30.10 17.27
C ALA A 194 1.88 30.21 15.78
N ASN A 195 3.01 29.62 15.39
CA ASN A 195 3.49 29.63 14.01
C ASN A 195 2.93 28.42 13.26
N HIS A 196 1.86 28.63 12.51
CA HIS A 196 1.17 27.56 11.79
C HIS A 196 2.05 26.88 10.74
N LEU A 197 2.86 27.65 9.99
CA LEU A 197 3.73 27.08 8.95
C LEU A 197 4.80 26.18 9.57
N LYS A 198 5.44 26.63 10.65
CA LYS A 198 6.40 25.80 11.38
C LYS A 198 5.72 24.57 11.99
N THR A 199 4.52 24.74 12.56
CA THR A 199 3.75 23.61 13.13
C THR A 199 3.47 22.53 12.09
N GLU A 200 3.12 22.91 10.86
CA GLU A 200 2.89 21.96 9.76
C GLU A 200 4.18 21.24 9.35
N GLU A 201 5.30 21.96 9.27
CA GLU A 201 6.64 21.40 9.00
C GLU A 201 7.04 20.36 10.06
N GLU A 202 7.04 20.74 11.35
CA GLU A 202 7.44 19.84 12.45
C GLU A 202 6.51 18.62 12.58
N LEU A 203 5.22 18.79 12.30
CA LEU A 203 4.28 17.66 12.27
C LEU A 203 4.62 16.69 11.13
N GLY A 204 4.99 17.23 9.96
CA GLY A 204 5.47 16.45 8.83
C GLY A 204 6.72 15.65 9.17
N ASP A 205 7.70 16.29 9.82
CA ASP A 205 8.97 15.64 10.21
C ASP A 205 8.76 14.56 11.27
N LEU A 206 7.88 14.79 12.25
CA LEU A 206 7.49 13.75 13.21
C LEU A 206 6.84 12.53 12.54
N LEU A 207 5.94 12.76 11.57
CA LEU A 207 5.32 11.68 10.79
C LEU A 207 6.35 10.95 9.93
N PHE A 208 7.29 11.68 9.32
CA PHE A 208 8.38 11.10 8.53
C PHE A 208 9.33 10.25 9.40
N ALA A 209 9.65 10.71 10.61
CA ALA A 209 10.44 9.95 11.59
C ALA A 209 9.72 8.65 11.99
N ALA A 210 8.40 8.70 12.22
CA ALA A 210 7.60 7.50 12.49
C ALA A 210 7.56 6.51 11.30
N VAL A 211 7.47 7.02 10.07
CA VAL A 211 7.59 6.21 8.84
C VAL A 211 8.98 5.57 8.77
N ASN A 212 10.04 6.31 9.10
CA ASN A 212 11.38 5.75 9.10
C ASN A 212 11.58 4.68 10.20
N LEU A 213 10.96 4.83 11.37
CA LEU A 213 10.95 3.81 12.41
C LEU A 213 10.34 2.50 11.91
N SER A 214 9.25 2.58 11.13
CA SER A 214 8.59 1.39 10.58
C SER A 214 9.54 0.52 9.74
N ARG A 215 10.52 1.14 9.04
CA ARG A 215 11.56 0.43 8.28
C ARG A 215 12.46 -0.40 9.18
N PHE A 216 12.91 0.14 10.31
CA PHE A 216 13.70 -0.62 11.30
C PHE A 216 12.90 -1.77 11.90
N LEU A 217 11.62 -1.54 12.16
CA LEU A 217 10.71 -2.56 12.68
C LEU A 217 10.28 -3.59 11.63
N LYS A 218 10.64 -3.39 10.35
CA LYS A 218 10.20 -4.19 9.20
C LYS A 218 8.67 -4.27 9.09
N VAL A 219 8.02 -3.16 9.43
CA VAL A 219 6.57 -2.96 9.36
C VAL A 219 6.28 -2.01 8.21
N ASP A 220 5.26 -2.33 7.40
CA ASP A 220 4.75 -1.38 6.41
C ASP A 220 3.90 -0.30 7.12
N PRO A 221 4.28 0.99 7.03
CA PRO A 221 3.63 2.06 7.80
C PRO A 221 2.20 2.33 7.33
N GLU A 222 1.92 2.18 6.04
CA GLU A 222 0.58 2.37 5.49
C GLU A 222 -0.37 1.30 6.03
N ILE A 223 0.07 0.05 5.99
CA ILE A 223 -0.71 -1.08 6.53
C ILE A 223 -0.88 -0.95 8.04
N ALA A 224 0.16 -0.55 8.78
CA ALA A 224 0.07 -0.34 10.22
C ALA A 224 -0.96 0.74 10.59
N LEU A 225 -0.96 1.86 9.86
CA LEU A 225 -1.92 2.94 10.07
C LEU A 225 -3.34 2.51 9.72
N LYS A 226 -3.54 1.77 8.61
CA LYS A 226 -4.86 1.20 8.28
C LYS A 226 -5.40 0.30 9.37
N LYS A 227 -4.55 -0.57 9.95
CA LYS A 227 -4.94 -1.42 11.09
C LYS A 227 -5.30 -0.60 12.34
N ALA A 228 -4.60 0.51 12.58
CA ALA A 228 -4.93 1.43 13.66
C ALA A 228 -6.29 2.12 13.44
N ASN A 229 -6.56 2.58 12.22
CA ASN A 229 -7.82 3.21 11.83
C ASN A 229 -9.00 2.24 11.99
N ALA A 230 -8.90 1.03 11.45
CA ALA A 230 -9.94 0.00 11.60
C ALA A 230 -10.19 -0.36 13.08
N LYS A 231 -9.14 -0.41 13.91
CA LYS A 231 -9.26 -0.62 15.35
C LYS A 231 -9.99 0.54 16.05
N PHE A 232 -9.68 1.77 15.68
CA PHE A 232 -10.36 2.96 16.20
C PHE A 232 -11.86 2.91 15.85
N GLU A 233 -12.18 2.67 14.58
CA GLU A 233 -13.55 2.59 14.07
C GLU A 233 -14.37 1.51 14.79
N ARG A 234 -13.83 0.28 14.91
CA ARG A 234 -14.51 -0.81 15.62
C ARG A 234 -14.83 -0.44 17.08
N ARG A 235 -13.88 0.19 17.77
CA ARG A 235 -14.04 0.63 19.16
C ARG A 235 -15.08 1.73 19.27
N PHE A 236 -15.01 2.73 18.41
CA PHE A 236 -15.97 3.82 18.37
C PHE A 236 -17.39 3.32 18.13
N ARG A 237 -17.59 2.45 17.11
CA ARG A 237 -18.90 1.80 16.85
C ARG A 237 -19.39 0.97 18.05
N ALA A 238 -18.50 0.31 18.78
CA ALA A 238 -18.88 -0.43 20.00
C ALA A 238 -19.34 0.52 21.12
N MET A 239 -18.69 1.68 21.26
CA MET A 239 -19.12 2.71 22.22
C MET A 239 -20.48 3.26 21.87
N GLU A 240 -20.73 3.56 20.60
CA GLU A 240 -22.05 4.01 20.14
C GLU A 240 -23.14 2.99 20.43
N ARG A 241 -22.90 1.69 20.15
CA ARG A 241 -23.86 0.63 20.46
C ARG A 241 -24.19 0.59 21.95
N ARG A 242 -23.19 0.61 22.83
CA ARG A 242 -23.40 0.60 24.28
C ARG A 242 -24.07 1.87 24.81
N ALA A 243 -23.79 3.02 24.20
CA ALA A 243 -24.50 4.24 24.52
C ALA A 243 -25.99 4.10 24.20
N ARG A 244 -26.33 3.59 23.01
CA ARG A 244 -27.72 3.32 22.62
C ARG A 244 -28.40 2.29 23.53
N GLU A 245 -27.70 1.22 23.92
CA GLU A 245 -28.21 0.20 24.85
C GLU A 245 -28.55 0.76 26.24
N SER A 246 -27.85 1.82 26.66
CA SER A 246 -28.13 2.53 27.92
C SER A 246 -29.11 3.69 27.77
N GLY A 247 -29.79 3.80 26.62
CA GLY A 247 -30.92 4.71 26.40
C GLY A 247 -30.57 6.19 26.22
N ARG A 248 -29.27 6.55 26.08
CA ARG A 248 -28.83 7.93 25.79
C ARG A 248 -27.92 7.96 24.59
N GLU A 249 -28.06 8.96 23.73
CA GLU A 249 -27.17 9.13 22.59
C GLU A 249 -25.72 9.35 23.01
N PHE A 250 -24.79 8.97 22.12
CA PHE A 250 -23.36 9.08 22.39
C PHE A 250 -22.90 10.54 22.54
N LYS A 251 -23.47 11.46 21.75
CA LYS A 251 -23.15 12.89 21.78
C LYS A 251 -23.53 13.59 23.10
N ASP A 252 -24.49 13.04 23.82
CA ASP A 252 -25.01 13.60 25.07
C ASP A 252 -24.24 13.10 26.30
N ARG A 253 -23.12 12.40 26.09
CA ARG A 253 -22.27 11.84 27.15
C ARG A 253 -21.19 12.81 27.57
N THR A 254 -20.80 12.76 28.83
CA THR A 254 -19.60 13.48 29.29
C THR A 254 -18.34 12.79 28.77
N ARG A 255 -17.21 13.50 28.82
CA ARG A 255 -15.92 12.94 28.41
C ARG A 255 -15.54 11.71 29.25
N GLU A 256 -15.81 11.75 30.54
CA GLU A 256 -15.54 10.65 31.48
C GLU A 256 -16.40 9.42 31.14
N GLU A 257 -17.67 9.63 30.77
CA GLU A 257 -18.55 8.56 30.29
C GLU A 257 -18.04 7.96 28.97
N MET A 258 -17.56 8.79 28.03
CA MET A 258 -16.96 8.33 26.77
C MET A 258 -15.67 7.53 27.01
N GLU A 259 -14.80 7.98 27.92
CA GLU A 259 -13.56 7.27 28.28
C GLU A 259 -13.87 5.89 28.89
N SER A 260 -14.87 5.81 29.77
CA SER A 260 -15.35 4.54 30.34
C SER A 260 -15.88 3.58 29.26
N LEU A 261 -16.67 4.08 28.30
CA LEU A 261 -17.16 3.29 27.17
C LEU A 261 -16.00 2.80 26.28
N TRP A 262 -14.99 3.64 26.05
CA TRP A 262 -13.79 3.29 25.28
C TRP A 262 -12.99 2.18 25.96
N ASP A 263 -12.77 2.26 27.26
CA ASP A 263 -12.06 1.24 28.03
C ASP A 263 -12.84 -0.07 28.09
N ALA A 264 -14.17 -0.02 28.20
CA ALA A 264 -15.01 -1.19 28.04
C ALA A 264 -14.89 -1.80 26.62
N ALA A 265 -14.72 -0.99 25.57
CA ALA A 265 -14.56 -1.47 24.19
C ALA A 265 -13.22 -2.18 24.01
N LYS A 266 -12.14 -1.59 24.54
CA LYS A 266 -10.80 -2.22 24.60
C LYS A 266 -10.85 -3.60 25.27
N LYS A 267 -11.50 -3.70 26.45
CA LYS A 267 -11.56 -4.96 27.21
C LYS A 267 -12.31 -6.07 26.47
N SER A 268 -13.44 -5.74 25.84
CA SER A 268 -14.20 -6.73 25.05
C SER A 268 -13.44 -7.21 23.81
N GLU A 269 -12.74 -6.32 23.10
CA GLU A 269 -11.92 -6.68 21.94
C GLU A 269 -10.75 -7.58 22.34
N ALA A 270 -10.06 -7.28 23.45
CA ALA A 270 -8.97 -8.12 23.96
C ALA A 270 -9.46 -9.53 24.32
N LYS A 271 -10.66 -9.64 24.91
CA LYS A 271 -11.28 -10.93 25.25
C LYS A 271 -11.69 -11.73 24.01
N ALA A 272 -12.13 -11.06 22.94
CA ALA A 272 -12.51 -11.70 21.68
C ALA A 272 -11.32 -12.22 20.85
N ARG A 273 -10.12 -11.63 21.01
CA ARG A 273 -8.89 -12.08 20.33
C ARG A 273 -8.21 -13.29 21.00
N LEU A 274 -8.40 -13.50 22.30
CA LEU A 274 -7.85 -14.63 23.04
C LEU A 274 -8.29 -16.04 22.55
N PRO A 275 -9.55 -16.27 22.10
CA PRO A 275 -9.94 -17.58 21.57
C PRO A 275 -9.36 -17.94 20.19
N GLU A 276 -8.87 -16.99 19.39
CA GLU A 276 -8.26 -17.29 18.07
C GLU A 276 -6.79 -17.73 18.18
N MET A 277 -6.07 -17.30 19.22
CA MET A 277 -4.66 -17.65 19.41
C MET A 277 -4.40 -19.01 20.08
N SER A 278 -5.43 -19.71 20.56
CA SER A 278 -5.28 -21.06 21.14
C SER A 278 -5.37 -22.20 20.12
N GLY A 279 -5.70 -21.92 18.85
CA GLY A 279 -5.81 -22.91 17.78
C GLY A 279 -4.54 -23.18 16.96
N ALA A 280 -3.50 -22.34 17.11
CA ALA A 280 -2.25 -22.48 16.35
C ALA A 280 -1.14 -23.10 17.22
N GLN A 281 -1.32 -24.36 17.64
CA GLN A 281 -0.22 -25.18 18.15
C GLN A 281 0.09 -26.32 17.16
N THR A 282 1.25 -26.17 16.52
CA THR A 282 2.23 -27.23 16.24
C THR A 282 1.78 -28.42 15.38
N LYS A 283 2.10 -28.38 14.08
CA LYS A 283 2.59 -29.57 13.38
C LYS A 283 3.98 -29.26 12.81
N ARG A 284 4.94 -30.04 13.30
CA ARG A 284 6.31 -30.15 12.82
C ARG A 284 6.35 -30.74 11.41
#